data_AF-A0A1I6UMA6-F1
#
_entry.id   AF-A0A1I6UMA6-F1
#
_cell.length_a   1.000
_cell.length_b   1.000
_cell.length_c   1.000
_cell.angle_alpha   90.00
_cell.angle_beta   90.00
_cell.angle_gamma   90.00
#
_symmetry.space_group_name_H-M   'P 1'
#
loop_
_entity.id
_entity.type
_entity.pdbx_description
1 polymer ?
#
loop_
_entity_poly.entity_id
_entity_poly.type
_entity_poly.pdbx_seq_one_letter_code
_entity_poly.pdbx_strand_id
1 'polypeptide(L)'
;MKVTVFYLTFLWFLGMQSLHAQVVSVGGKFDKKPMFQASLNAPVFFNKYLPYDIAFGLDYTTRNKEAPSGLQPQVTGMYFIVDNDYKDFLVSANVTAGYLFDFNKQFANQFRVSPHVYFEIPFCMVKVGYDYTMPLNKGYPFVSVGLGGFLLFRHFKVM
;
A
#
# COMPACT_ATOMS: atom_id res chain seq x y z
N MET A 1 6.47 -26.66 15.97
CA MET A 1 5.01 -26.68 16.26
C MET A 1 4.41 -25.29 16.51
N LYS A 2 5.00 -24.42 17.33
CA LYS A 2 4.43 -23.08 17.63
C LYS A 2 4.33 -22.13 16.42
N VAL A 3 5.30 -22.20 15.50
CA VAL A 3 5.37 -21.32 14.33
C VAL A 3 4.28 -21.66 13.29
N THR A 4 3.99 -22.94 13.08
CA THR A 4 2.97 -23.42 12.14
C THR A 4 1.56 -23.02 12.57
N VAL A 5 1.30 -23.06 13.88
CA VAL A 5 0.01 -22.62 14.45
C VAL A 5 -0.19 -21.13 14.22
N PHE A 6 0.86 -20.30 14.35
CA PHE A 6 0.78 -18.86 14.11
C PHE A 6 0.44 -18.50 12.66
N TYR A 7 1.03 -19.21 11.69
CA TYR A 7 0.68 -19.02 10.27
C TYR A 7 -0.74 -19.48 9.96
N LEU A 8 -1.20 -20.58 10.58
CA LEU A 8 -2.57 -21.06 10.42
C LEU A 8 -3.59 -20.13 11.07
N THR A 9 -3.32 -19.57 12.25
CA THR A 9 -4.22 -18.57 12.85
C THR A 9 -4.20 -17.26 12.08
N PHE A 10 -3.07 -16.84 11.51
CA PHE A 10 -2.98 -15.66 10.65
C PHE A 10 -3.77 -15.84 9.34
N LEU A 11 -3.63 -16.99 8.68
CA LEU A 11 -4.43 -17.36 7.50
C LEU A 11 -5.91 -17.51 7.82
N TRP A 12 -6.25 -18.00 9.01
CA TRP A 12 -7.63 -18.12 9.46
C TRP A 12 -8.24 -16.75 9.78
N PHE A 13 -7.48 -15.82 10.37
CA PHE A 13 -7.91 -14.43 10.57
C PHE A 13 -8.15 -13.70 9.24
N LEU A 14 -7.32 -13.95 8.22
CA LEU A 14 -7.52 -13.44 6.86
C LEU A 14 -8.77 -14.03 6.18
N GLY A 15 -9.15 -15.26 6.53
CA GLY A 15 -10.33 -15.94 5.98
C GLY A 15 -11.66 -15.61 6.68
N MET A 16 -11.64 -15.08 7.90
CA MET A 16 -12.86 -14.78 8.68
C MET A 16 -13.40 -13.36 8.49
N GLN A 17 -12.71 -12.50 7.75
CA GLN A 17 -13.20 -11.16 7.42
C GLN A 17 -14.05 -11.26 6.14
N SER A 18 -15.36 -11.34 6.33
CA SER A 18 -16.41 -11.18 5.33
C SER A 18 -16.04 -10.22 4.19
N LEU A 19 -15.58 -10.73 3.04
CA LEU A 19 -15.53 -10.05 1.72
C LEU A 19 -15.23 -8.53 1.76
N HIS A 20 -14.33 -8.08 2.63
CA HIS A 20 -13.89 -6.69 2.60
C HIS A 20 -12.94 -6.55 1.41
N ALA A 21 -13.13 -5.50 0.62
CA ALA A 21 -12.39 -5.28 -0.63
C ALA A 21 -10.88 -5.32 -0.36
N GLN A 22 -10.22 -6.42 -0.71
CA GLN A 22 -8.77 -6.53 -0.60
C GLN A 22 -8.15 -5.80 -1.79
N VAL A 23 -7.51 -4.68 -1.50
CA VAL A 23 -6.78 -3.84 -2.46
C VAL A 23 -5.45 -4.52 -2.75
N VAL A 24 -5.43 -5.34 -3.80
CA VAL A 24 -4.21 -5.95 -4.33
C VAL A 24 -3.69 -5.12 -5.48
N SER A 25 -2.39 -4.80 -5.46
CA SER A 25 -1.72 -4.14 -6.57
C SER A 25 -0.37 -4.78 -6.87
N VAL A 26 -0.05 -4.93 -8.15
CA VAL A 26 1.24 -5.46 -8.61
C VAL A 26 1.80 -4.56 -9.71
N GLY A 27 3.07 -4.21 -9.63
CA GLY A 27 3.67 -3.30 -10.60
C GLY A 27 5.14 -3.02 -10.34
N GLY A 28 5.56 -1.81 -10.73
CA GLY A 28 6.91 -1.32 -10.54
C GLY A 28 6.93 -0.06 -9.68
N LYS A 29 7.93 0.04 -8.81
CA LYS A 29 8.28 1.26 -8.08
C LYS A 29 9.64 1.74 -8.54
N PHE A 30 9.74 3.00 -8.92
CA PHE A 30 11.00 3.65 -9.22
C PHE A 30 11.38 4.55 -8.04
N ASP A 31 12.48 4.19 -7.39
CA ASP A 31 13.15 4.99 -6.36
C ASP A 31 14.66 4.88 -6.60
N LYS A 32 15.20 5.82 -7.39
CA LYS A 32 16.52 5.80 -8.05
C LYS A 32 16.75 4.65 -9.04
N LYS A 33 16.24 3.47 -8.72
CA LYS A 33 16.25 2.25 -9.54
C LYS A 33 14.86 1.64 -9.60
N PRO A 34 14.52 0.98 -10.73
CA PRO A 34 13.28 0.25 -10.86
C PRO A 34 13.29 -0.98 -9.94
N MET A 35 12.19 -1.16 -9.22
CA MET A 35 11.90 -2.29 -8.37
C MET A 35 10.55 -2.87 -8.77
N PHE A 36 10.39 -4.18 -8.66
CA PHE A 36 9.06 -4.77 -8.64
C PHE A 36 8.42 -4.46 -7.28
N GLN A 37 7.13 -4.14 -7.30
CA GLN A 37 6.32 -3.89 -6.11
C GLN A 37 5.04 -4.72 -6.15
N ALA A 38 4.71 -5.36 -5.03
CA ALA A 38 3.41 -5.99 -4.81
C ALA A 38 2.88 -5.54 -3.46
N SER A 39 1.64 -5.06 -3.44
CA SER A 39 1.00 -4.56 -2.22
C SER A 39 -0.35 -5.24 -2.02
N LEU A 40 -0.67 -5.55 -0.77
CA LEU A 40 -1.98 -5.98 -0.33
C LEU A 40 -2.43 -5.04 0.79
N ASN A 41 -3.59 -4.42 0.65
CA ASN A 41 -4.17 -3.56 1.68
C ASN A 41 -5.63 -3.95 1.91
N ALA A 42 -6.03 -3.97 3.18
CA ALA A 42 -7.40 -4.21 3.63
C ALA A 42 -7.91 -2.90 4.25
N PRO A 43 -8.81 -2.17 3.56
CA PRO A 43 -9.49 -1.01 4.11
C PRO A 43 -10.37 -1.40 5.31
N VAL A 44 -10.46 -0.52 6.30
CA VAL A 44 -11.17 -0.75 7.56
C VAL A 44 -12.61 -0.29 7.46
N PHE A 45 -12.85 0.91 6.89
CA PHE A 45 -14.19 1.48 6.81
C PHE A 45 -14.85 1.20 5.46
N PHE A 46 -14.11 1.33 4.36
CA PHE A 46 -14.56 1.20 2.98
C PHE A 46 -15.94 1.83 2.70
N ASN A 47 -16.19 3.00 3.31
CA ASN A 47 -17.49 3.65 3.30
C ASN A 47 -17.48 4.85 2.35
N LYS A 48 -18.26 4.76 1.28
CA LYS A 48 -18.42 5.82 0.27
C LYS A 48 -18.87 7.18 0.83
N TYR A 49 -19.61 7.21 1.94
CA TYR A 49 -20.07 8.47 2.53
C TYR A 49 -18.98 9.20 3.32
N LEU A 50 -17.86 8.55 3.60
CA LEU A 50 -16.72 9.14 4.28
C LEU A 50 -15.66 9.55 3.26
N PRO A 51 -15.12 10.78 3.35
CA PRO A 51 -14.04 11.24 2.48
C PRO A 51 -12.67 10.69 2.89
N TYR A 52 -12.62 9.74 3.83
CA TYR A 52 -11.39 9.13 4.31
C TYR A 52 -11.56 7.64 4.60
N ASP A 53 -10.44 6.92 4.61
CA ASP A 53 -10.36 5.54 5.06
C ASP A 53 -9.00 5.26 5.71
N ILE A 54 -8.92 4.16 6.43
CA ILE A 54 -7.68 3.62 6.99
C ILE A 54 -7.56 2.20 6.46
N ALA A 55 -6.38 1.82 5.98
CA ALA A 55 -6.11 0.44 5.56
C ALA A 55 -4.90 -0.13 6.28
N PHE A 56 -4.97 -1.42 6.59
CA PHE A 56 -3.83 -2.21 7.04
C PHE A 56 -3.35 -3.07 5.89
N GLY A 57 -2.03 -3.22 5.74
CA GLY A 57 -1.51 -3.92 4.58
C GLY A 57 -0.08 -4.38 4.71
N LEU A 58 0.38 -4.94 3.61
CA LEU A 58 1.72 -5.45 3.42
C LEU A 58 2.20 -4.99 2.04
N ASP A 59 3.36 -4.34 2.01
CA ASP A 59 4.04 -3.95 0.77
C ASP A 59 5.34 -4.72 0.61
N TYR A 60 5.56 -5.29 -0.55
CA TYR A 60 6.78 -5.99 -0.94
C TYR A 60 7.44 -5.24 -2.08
N THR A 61 8.74 -4.99 -1.94
CA THR A 61 9.60 -4.43 -2.99
C THR A 61 10.84 -5.30 -3.18
N THR A 62 11.24 -5.51 -4.43
CA THR A 62 12.51 -6.21 -4.71
C THR A 62 13.71 -5.38 -4.28
N ARG A 63 14.84 -6.06 -4.04
CA ARG A 63 16.10 -5.43 -3.62
C ARG A 63 16.53 -4.26 -4.50
N ASN A 64 16.92 -3.17 -3.86
CA ASN A 64 17.52 -1.99 -4.46
C ASN A 64 18.76 -1.57 -3.68
N LYS A 65 19.92 -1.55 -4.35
CA LYS A 65 21.19 -1.19 -3.72
C LYS A 65 21.30 0.29 -3.36
N GLU A 66 20.40 1.15 -3.83
CA GLU A 66 20.50 2.61 -3.71
C GLU A 66 19.44 3.25 -2.82
N ALA A 67 18.42 2.46 -2.45
CA ALA A 67 17.35 2.85 -1.55
C ALA A 67 16.87 1.63 -0.74
N PRO A 68 16.38 1.84 0.49
CA PRO A 68 15.84 0.77 1.30
C PRO A 68 14.67 0.06 0.61
N SER A 69 14.58 -1.26 0.71
CA SER A 69 13.57 -2.06 0.00
C SER A 69 13.42 -3.43 0.64
N GLY A 70 12.20 -3.97 0.63
CA GLY A 70 11.90 -5.27 1.19
C GLY A 70 10.43 -5.41 1.54
N LEU A 71 10.13 -5.99 2.69
CA LEU A 71 8.77 -6.26 3.14
C LEU A 71 8.35 -5.26 4.23
N GLN A 72 7.18 -4.65 4.09
CA GLN A 72 6.68 -3.63 5.00
C GLN A 72 5.23 -3.88 5.37
N PRO A 73 4.96 -4.42 6.57
CA PRO A 73 3.66 -4.27 7.20
C PRO A 73 3.39 -2.79 7.43
N GLN A 74 2.20 -2.33 7.05
CA GLN A 74 1.90 -0.91 6.97
C GLN A 74 0.46 -0.57 7.33
N VAL A 75 0.27 0.68 7.74
CA VAL A 75 -1.01 1.34 7.90
C VAL A 75 -1.05 2.52 6.94
N THR A 76 -2.15 2.68 6.22
CA THR A 76 -2.33 3.78 5.27
C THR A 76 -3.57 4.57 5.65
N GLY A 77 -3.40 5.85 5.96
CA GLY A 77 -4.50 6.81 6.00
C GLY A 77 -4.73 7.35 4.59
N MET A 78 -5.98 7.42 4.16
CA MET A 78 -6.39 7.86 2.83
C MET A 78 -7.41 8.98 2.97
N TYR A 79 -7.24 10.05 2.20
CA TYR A 79 -8.24 11.11 2.03
C TYR A 79 -8.59 11.23 0.56
N PHE A 80 -9.84 10.95 0.22
CA PHE A 80 -10.34 10.94 -1.15
C PHE A 80 -10.62 12.37 -1.62
N ILE A 81 -9.91 12.79 -2.66
CA ILE A 81 -10.01 14.14 -3.26
C ILE A 81 -11.05 14.12 -4.39
N VAL A 82 -10.97 13.10 -5.25
CA VAL A 82 -11.94 12.86 -6.31
C VAL A 82 -12.46 11.44 -6.12
N ASP A 83 -13.69 11.36 -5.65
CA ASP A 83 -14.42 10.12 -5.38
C ASP A 83 -15.89 10.40 -5.72
N ASN A 84 -16.26 10.06 -6.95
CA ASN A 84 -17.55 10.39 -7.53
C ASN A 84 -17.95 9.25 -8.48
N ASP A 85 -19.17 8.74 -8.29
CA ASP A 85 -19.76 7.64 -9.06
C ASP A 85 -19.76 7.85 -10.58
N TYR A 86 -19.78 9.10 -11.02
CA TYR A 86 -19.78 9.46 -12.45
C TYR A 86 -18.38 9.57 -13.04
N LYS A 87 -17.33 9.26 -12.27
CA LYS A 87 -15.94 9.30 -12.70
C LYS A 87 -15.38 7.88 -12.78
N ASP A 88 -14.74 7.59 -13.90
CA ASP A 88 -14.01 6.34 -14.10
C ASP A 88 -12.61 6.38 -13.46
N PHE A 89 -12.33 7.38 -12.61
CA PHE A 89 -11.05 7.53 -11.94
C PHE A 89 -11.24 8.00 -10.50
N LEU A 90 -10.27 7.66 -9.65
CA LEU A 90 -10.22 8.04 -8.24
C LEU A 90 -8.88 8.73 -7.94
N VAL A 91 -8.93 9.76 -7.11
CA VAL A 91 -7.73 10.47 -6.63
C VAL A 91 -7.78 10.58 -5.12
N SER A 92 -6.69 10.24 -4.45
CA SER A 92 -6.56 10.41 -3.00
C SER A 92 -5.18 10.90 -2.58
N ALA A 93 -5.14 11.64 -1.48
CA ALA A 93 -3.92 11.94 -0.74
C ALA A 93 -3.79 10.94 0.40
N ASN A 94 -2.67 10.24 0.44
CA ASN A 94 -2.43 9.13 1.35
C ASN A 94 -1.17 9.36 2.17
N VAL A 95 -1.16 8.83 3.38
CA VAL A 95 0.05 8.70 4.20
C VAL A 95 0.14 7.25 4.66
N THR A 96 1.19 6.56 4.20
CA THR A 96 1.49 5.19 4.62
C THR A 96 2.61 5.20 5.65
N ALA A 97 2.44 4.50 6.76
CA ALA A 97 3.49 4.32 7.76
C ALA A 97 3.64 2.82 8.08
N GLY A 98 4.87 2.35 8.24
CA GLY A 98 5.13 0.94 8.50
C GLY A 98 6.55 0.65 8.95
N TYR A 99 6.80 -0.60 9.29
CA TYR A 99 8.14 -1.09 9.61
C TYR A 99 8.68 -1.92 8.45
N LEU A 100 9.76 -1.44 7.83
CA LEU A 100 10.42 -2.09 6.71
C LEU A 100 11.43 -3.11 7.21
N PHE A 101 11.21 -4.37 6.86
CA PHE A 101 12.20 -5.42 6.88
C PHE A 101 13.02 -5.33 5.60
N ASP A 102 14.20 -4.72 5.70
CA ASP A 102 15.05 -4.42 4.56
C ASP A 102 15.76 -5.70 4.08
N PHE A 103 15.73 -5.94 2.76
CA PHE A 103 16.35 -7.11 2.14
C PHE A 103 17.75 -6.84 1.61
N ASN A 104 18.21 -5.59 1.64
CA ASN A 104 19.56 -5.22 1.28
C ASN A 104 20.49 -5.42 2.46
N LYS A 105 21.74 -5.82 2.20
CA LYS A 105 22.76 -5.97 3.26
C LYS A 105 23.30 -4.64 3.79
N GLN A 106 22.96 -3.54 3.13
CA GLN A 106 23.58 -2.22 3.33
C GLN A 106 22.73 -1.30 4.22
N PHE A 107 21.42 -1.57 4.30
CA PHE A 107 20.47 -0.78 5.08
C PHE A 107 19.98 -1.61 6.27
N ALA A 108 19.60 -0.91 7.34
CA ALA A 108 18.98 -1.55 8.49
C ALA A 108 17.46 -1.63 8.30
N ASN A 109 16.81 -2.56 9.01
CA ASN A 109 15.37 -2.54 9.20
C ASN A 109 14.96 -1.23 9.89
N GLN A 110 13.84 -0.65 9.48
CA GLN A 110 13.56 0.73 9.85
C GLN A 110 12.09 1.11 9.66
N PHE A 111 11.66 2.16 10.34
CA PHE A 111 10.36 2.76 10.07
C PHE A 111 10.41 3.53 8.76
N ARG A 112 9.31 3.48 8.02
CA ARG A 112 9.11 4.28 6.81
C ARG A 112 7.77 4.98 6.88
N VAL A 113 7.77 6.27 6.54
CA VAL A 113 6.56 7.07 6.36
C VAL A 113 6.57 7.62 4.94
N SER A 114 5.46 7.45 4.23
CA SER A 114 5.34 7.71 2.81
C SER A 114 4.08 8.52 2.51
N PRO A 115 4.12 9.86 2.64
CA PRO A 115 3.12 10.72 2.03
C PRO A 115 3.16 10.55 0.50
N HIS A 116 2.00 10.33 -0.12
CA HIS A 116 1.88 10.17 -1.56
C HIS A 116 0.49 10.54 -2.08
N VAL A 117 0.43 10.96 -3.33
CA VAL A 117 -0.80 11.06 -4.09
C VAL A 117 -1.01 9.74 -4.81
N TYR A 118 -2.25 9.26 -4.75
CA TYR A 118 -2.72 8.05 -5.40
C TYR A 118 -3.73 8.44 -6.48
N PHE A 119 -3.55 7.87 -7.67
CA PHE A 119 -4.45 8.00 -8.80
C PHE A 119 -4.78 6.61 -9.31
N GLU A 120 -6.04 6.34 -9.56
CA GLU A 120 -6.51 5.08 -10.10
C GLU A 120 -7.50 5.30 -11.24
N ILE A 121 -7.31 4.53 -12.30
CA ILE A 121 -8.27 4.30 -13.40
C ILE A 121 -8.56 2.79 -13.43
N PRO A 122 -9.52 2.29 -14.21
CA PRO A 122 -9.87 0.88 -14.17
C PRO A 122 -8.63 0.01 -14.41
N PHE A 123 -8.33 -0.85 -13.45
CA PHE A 123 -7.21 -1.79 -13.43
C PHE A 123 -5.80 -1.21 -13.33
N CYS A 124 -5.60 0.11 -13.35
CA CYS A 124 -4.28 0.74 -13.28
C CYS A 124 -4.21 1.78 -12.16
N MET A 125 -3.15 1.72 -11.37
CA MET A 125 -2.87 2.67 -10.30
C MET A 125 -1.51 3.33 -10.48
N VAL A 126 -1.43 4.58 -10.07
CA VAL A 126 -0.21 5.39 -10.03
C VAL A 126 -0.11 6.02 -8.64
N LYS A 127 1.07 5.89 -8.02
CA LYS A 127 1.42 6.53 -6.76
C LYS A 127 2.63 7.41 -7.00
N VAL A 128 2.55 8.67 -6.57
CA VAL A 128 3.69 9.59 -6.60
C VAL A 128 3.86 10.17 -5.21
N GLY A 129 5.05 10.03 -4.64
CA GLY A 129 5.26 10.46 -3.27
C GLY A 129 6.70 10.44 -2.83
N TYR A 130 6.88 10.39 -1.52
CA TYR A 130 8.17 10.52 -0.89
C TYR A 130 8.30 9.56 0.28
N ASP A 131 9.22 8.60 0.19
CA ASP A 131 9.53 7.65 1.26
C ASP A 131 10.53 8.28 2.22
N TYR A 132 10.09 8.63 3.42
CA TYR A 132 10.97 9.05 4.50
C TYR A 132 11.31 7.88 5.41
N THR A 133 12.60 7.54 5.50
CA THR A 133 13.09 6.39 6.26
C THR A 133 13.76 6.81 7.57
N MET A 134 13.35 6.18 8.67
CA MET A 134 13.81 6.43 10.03
C MET A 134 14.39 5.14 10.61
N PRO A 135 15.71 5.06 10.91
CA PRO A 135 16.50 6.15 11.48
C PRO A 135 17.48 6.84 10.52
N LEU A 136 17.52 6.47 9.23
CA LEU A 136 18.44 7.08 8.25
C LEU A 136 18.21 8.60 8.06
N ASN A 137 17.07 9.14 8.52
CA ASN A 137 16.64 10.53 8.36
C ASN A 137 16.82 11.01 6.92
N LYS A 138 16.53 10.11 6.00
CA LYS A 138 16.73 10.30 4.57
C LYS A 138 15.47 9.94 3.84
N GLY A 139 15.14 10.78 2.88
CA GLY A 139 13.97 10.60 2.06
C GLY A 139 14.29 10.33 0.60
N TYR A 140 13.34 9.69 -0.04
CA TYR A 140 13.47 9.09 -1.36
C TYR A 140 12.19 9.36 -2.16
N PRO A 141 12.23 10.25 -3.18
CA PRO A 141 11.07 10.44 -4.04
C PRO A 141 10.82 9.17 -4.84
N PHE A 142 9.56 8.79 -4.96
CA PHE A 142 9.19 7.59 -5.71
C PHE A 142 8.00 7.83 -6.62
N VAL A 143 8.00 7.05 -7.71
CA VAL A 143 6.84 6.85 -8.57
C VAL A 143 6.57 5.35 -8.61
N SER A 144 5.34 4.93 -8.37
CA SER A 144 4.92 3.55 -8.52
C SER A 144 3.76 3.48 -9.50
N VAL A 145 3.82 2.52 -10.41
CA VAL A 145 2.79 2.26 -11.41
C VAL A 145 2.53 0.77 -11.38
N GLY A 146 1.26 0.39 -11.32
CA GLY A 146 0.90 -1.02 -11.31
C GLY A 146 -0.53 -1.28 -11.72
N LEU A 147 -0.84 -2.56 -11.82
CA LEU A 147 -2.18 -3.05 -12.03
C LEU A 147 -2.87 -3.34 -10.69
N GLY A 148 -4.18 -3.11 -10.63
CA GLY A 148 -5.00 -3.30 -9.43
C GLY A 148 -5.18 -2.02 -8.64
N GLY A 149 -5.06 -2.10 -7.32
CA GLY A 149 -5.44 -1.01 -6.41
C GLY A 149 -6.91 -1.15 -6.02
N PHE A 150 -7.82 -1.22 -6.98
CA PHE A 150 -9.22 -1.57 -6.74
C PHE A 150 -9.93 -0.67 -5.71
N LEU A 151 -9.37 0.49 -5.36
CA LEU A 151 -10.04 1.48 -4.51
C LEU A 151 -11.22 2.11 -5.27
N LEU A 152 -11.17 2.09 -6.61
CA LEU A 152 -12.30 2.48 -7.47
C LEU A 152 -13.56 1.62 -7.20
N PHE A 153 -13.44 0.45 -6.55
CA PHE A 153 -14.63 -0.32 -6.14
C PHE A 153 -15.55 0.44 -5.17
N ARG A 154 -15.05 1.49 -4.49
CA ARG A 154 -15.90 2.41 -3.70
C ARG A 154 -16.98 3.11 -4.52
N HIS A 155 -16.74 3.37 -5.80
CA HIS A 155 -17.73 4.01 -6.67
C HIS A 155 -18.91 3.08 -6.95
N PHE A 156 -18.69 1.76 -6.89
CA PHE A 156 -19.75 0.78 -7.05
C PHE A 156 -20.57 0.75 -5.75
N LYS A 157 -21.89 0.89 -5.89
CA LYS A 157 -22.82 0.59 -4.79
C LYS A 157 -22.77 -0.91 -4.50
N VAL A 158 -21.80 -1.35 -3.71
CA VAL A 158 -21.90 -2.64 -3.04
C VAL A 158 -22.80 -2.40 -1.83
N MET A 159 -24.10 -2.68 -2.02
CA MET A 159 -25.10 -2.77 -0.95
C MET A 159 -24.84 -4.01 -0.11
#